data_AF-A0A1I5UJG9-F1
#
_entry.id   AF-A0A1I5UJG9-F1
#
_cell.length_a   1.000
_cell.length_b   1.000
_cell.length_c   1.000
_cell.angle_alpha   90.00
_cell.angle_beta   90.00
_cell.angle_gamma   90.00
#
_symmetry.space_group_name_H-M   'P 1'
#
loop_
_entity.id
_entity.type
_entity.pdbx_description
1 polymer ?
#
loop_
_entity_poly.entity_id
_entity_poly.type
_entity_poly.pdbx_seq_one_letter_code
_entity_poly.pdbx_strand_id
1 'polypeptide(L)'
;MKNTYLTSHFPLFSILLFSLSLSLYTERLISGWLKEVGLYAGMLEFFSAGGIQLTLLFFLLLFFFMIFSALKLIADTLMELSLLFFSKDVEGVELANLRKGTWIYLAGSAASLLFIWMPLGITVCFLGATFVYFVFVVYRISDSLSGAGLFGLIFFHIAFWCTAAAATSYAGFRLYNSLMKSLPV
;
A
#
# COMPACT_ATOMS: atom_id res chain seq x y z
N MET A 1 7.10 28.02 -4.10
CA MET A 1 5.75 28.20 -4.71
C MET A 1 4.98 26.89 -4.53
N LYS A 2 4.05 26.84 -3.56
CA LYS A 2 3.31 25.61 -3.22
C LYS A 2 2.06 25.55 -4.10
N ASN A 3 2.13 24.85 -5.23
CA ASN A 3 0.94 24.60 -6.04
C ASN A 3 0.11 23.52 -5.34
N THR A 4 -0.97 23.94 -4.67
CA THR A 4 -1.88 23.06 -3.91
C THR A 4 -2.39 21.88 -4.76
N TYR A 5 -2.60 22.09 -6.07
CA TYR A 5 -3.04 21.07 -7.01
C TYR A 5 -2.00 19.97 -7.22
N LEU A 6 -0.70 20.30 -7.27
CA LEU A 6 0.34 19.27 -7.39
C LEU A 6 0.42 18.43 -6.11
N THR A 7 0.37 19.09 -4.94
CA THR A 7 0.47 18.40 -3.64
C THR A 7 -0.74 17.51 -3.33
N SER A 8 -1.93 17.82 -3.84
CA SER A 8 -3.12 16.97 -3.66
C SER A 8 -3.04 15.64 -4.39
N HIS A 9 -2.22 15.54 -5.44
CA HIS A 9 -2.04 14.32 -6.23
C HIS A 9 -0.89 13.44 -5.76
N PHE A 10 -0.16 13.83 -4.71
CA PHE A 10 0.92 13.02 -4.13
C PHE A 10 0.49 11.60 -3.71
N PRO A 11 -0.72 11.35 -3.17
CA PRO A 11 -1.12 9.98 -2.85
C PRO A 11 -1.19 9.12 -4.12
N LEU A 12 -1.71 9.66 -5.22
CA LEU A 12 -1.82 8.95 -6.50
C LEU A 12 -0.43 8.58 -7.04
N PHE A 13 0.51 9.52 -7.06
CA PHE A 13 1.88 9.24 -7.49
C PHE A 13 2.57 8.22 -6.58
N SER A 14 2.35 8.31 -5.28
CA SER A 14 2.91 7.35 -4.32
C SER A 14 2.39 5.92 -4.59
N ILE A 15 1.07 5.79 -4.79
CA ILE A 15 0.42 4.53 -5.14
C ILE A 15 1.00 3.99 -6.45
N LEU A 16 1.11 4.81 -7.49
CA LEU A 16 1.66 4.41 -8.79
C LEU A 16 3.10 3.90 -8.67
N LEU A 17 3.96 4.61 -7.93
CA LEU A 17 5.37 4.24 -7.78
C LEU A 17 5.57 2.96 -6.96
N PHE A 18 4.85 2.81 -5.84
CA PHE A 18 4.88 1.55 -5.10
C PHE A 18 4.36 0.39 -5.94
N SER A 19 3.24 0.59 -6.66
CA SER A 19 2.69 -0.42 -7.57
C SER A 19 3.71 -0.81 -8.63
N LEU A 20 4.34 0.17 -9.28
CA LEU A 20 5.37 -0.09 -10.30
C LEU A 20 6.54 -0.89 -9.73
N SER A 21 7.05 -0.55 -8.55
CA SER A 21 8.16 -1.28 -7.94
C SER A 21 7.83 -2.76 -7.69
N LEU A 22 6.62 -3.06 -7.17
CA LEU A 22 6.15 -4.42 -6.96
C LEU A 22 5.85 -5.15 -8.28
N SER A 23 5.28 -4.46 -9.26
CA SER A 23 5.01 -5.02 -10.58
C SER A 23 6.28 -5.44 -11.29
N LEU A 24 7.33 -4.61 -11.26
CA LEU A 24 8.62 -4.94 -11.88
C LEU A 24 9.26 -6.16 -11.22
N TYR A 25 9.20 -6.27 -9.88
CA TYR A 25 9.70 -7.45 -9.18
C TYR A 25 8.89 -8.71 -9.51
N THR A 26 7.57 -8.61 -9.45
CA THR A 26 6.65 -9.74 -9.63
C THR A 26 6.60 -10.22 -11.07
N GLU A 27 6.67 -9.31 -12.05
CA GLU A 27 6.76 -9.65 -13.47
C GLU A 27 7.97 -10.53 -13.71
N ARG A 28 9.14 -10.17 -13.17
CA ARG A 28 10.36 -10.97 -13.32
C ARG A 28 10.20 -12.37 -12.71
N LEU A 29 9.56 -12.47 -11.54
CA LEU A 29 9.31 -13.74 -10.87
C LEU A 29 8.37 -14.64 -11.70
N ILE A 30 7.25 -14.09 -12.17
CA ILE A 30 6.27 -14.82 -12.99
C ILE A 30 6.88 -15.22 -14.34
N SER A 31 7.57 -14.30 -15.02
CA SER A 31 8.27 -14.59 -16.27
C SER A 31 9.35 -15.65 -16.10
N GLY A 32 10.06 -15.68 -14.96
CA GLY A 32 10.99 -16.74 -14.60
C GLY A 32 10.30 -18.09 -14.46
N TRP A 33 9.24 -18.14 -13.66
CA TRP A 33 8.44 -19.35 -13.47
C TRP A 33 7.84 -19.88 -14.78
N LEU A 34 7.29 -19.00 -15.63
CA LEU A 34 6.74 -19.37 -16.94
C LEU A 34 7.79 -20.00 -17.87
N LYS A 35 9.06 -19.57 -17.76
CA LYS A 35 10.17 -20.18 -18.50
C LYS A 35 10.50 -21.56 -17.97
N GLU A 36 10.54 -21.73 -16.65
CA GLU A 36 10.83 -23.02 -16.01
C GLU A 36 9.80 -24.10 -16.38
N VAL A 37 8.51 -23.75 -16.45
CA VAL A 37 7.44 -24.67 -16.83
C VAL A 37 7.25 -24.80 -18.36
N GLY A 38 8.08 -24.14 -19.16
CA GLY A 38 8.03 -24.19 -20.63
C GLY A 38 6.90 -23.38 -21.30
N LEU A 39 5.98 -22.80 -20.52
CA LEU A 39 4.86 -22.01 -21.03
C LEU A 39 5.32 -20.73 -21.76
N TYR A 40 6.41 -20.12 -21.32
CA TYR A 40 6.94 -18.90 -21.94
C TYR A 40 7.33 -19.14 -23.41
N ALA A 41 7.84 -20.33 -23.75
CA ALA A 41 8.18 -20.66 -25.13
C ALA A 41 6.95 -20.75 -26.03
N GLY A 42 5.87 -21.38 -25.56
CA GLY A 42 4.60 -21.40 -26.29
C GLY A 42 3.99 -20.01 -26.47
N MET A 43 4.15 -19.11 -25.50
CA MET A 43 3.69 -17.72 -25.63
C MET A 43 4.47 -16.94 -26.70
N LEU A 44 5.75 -17.25 -26.90
CA LEU A 44 6.60 -16.60 -27.92
C LEU A 44 6.18 -16.92 -29.36
N GLU A 45 5.39 -17.98 -29.57
CA GLU A 45 4.81 -18.30 -30.89
C GLU A 45 3.77 -17.25 -31.33
N PHE A 46 3.15 -16.56 -30.37
CA PHE A 46 2.07 -15.59 -30.62
C PHE A 46 2.46 -14.15 -30.28
N PHE A 47 3.37 -13.95 -29.33
CA PHE A 47 3.75 -12.63 -28.82
C PHE A 47 5.27 -12.42 -28.84
N SER A 48 5.72 -11.17 -28.97
CA SER A 48 7.12 -10.84 -28.76
C SER A 48 7.48 -10.92 -27.26
N ALA A 49 8.76 -11.19 -26.96
CA ALA A 49 9.24 -11.22 -25.58
C ALA A 49 8.92 -9.92 -24.81
N GLY A 50 9.13 -8.76 -25.46
CA GLY A 50 8.77 -7.46 -24.91
C GLY A 50 7.26 -7.27 -24.75
N GLY A 51 6.45 -7.81 -25.67
CA GLY A 51 5.00 -7.81 -25.57
C GLY A 51 4.51 -8.56 -24.33
N ILE A 52 5.02 -9.77 -24.10
CA ILE A 52 4.68 -10.58 -22.92
C ILE A 52 5.03 -9.83 -21.62
N GLN A 53 6.25 -9.28 -21.55
CA GLN A 53 6.72 -8.52 -20.38
C GLN A 53 5.84 -7.30 -20.12
N LEU A 54 5.54 -6.51 -21.15
CA LEU A 54 4.73 -5.30 -21.02
C LEU A 54 3.29 -5.62 -20.59
N THR A 55 2.68 -6.67 -21.16
CA THR A 55 1.33 -7.10 -20.79
C THR A 55 1.27 -7.58 -19.34
N LEU A 56 2.23 -8.40 -18.90
CA LEU A 56 2.33 -8.84 -17.51
C LEU A 56 2.56 -7.66 -16.57
N LEU A 57 3.48 -6.75 -16.92
CA LEU A 57 3.76 -5.56 -16.13
C LEU A 57 2.52 -4.69 -15.95
N PHE A 58 1.76 -4.45 -17.03
CA PHE A 58 0.54 -3.65 -16.99
C PHE A 58 -0.55 -4.31 -16.13
N PHE A 59 -0.76 -5.61 -16.30
CA PHE A 59 -1.71 -6.37 -15.48
C PHE A 59 -1.35 -6.29 -13.99
N LEU A 60 -0.07 -6.52 -13.65
CA LEU A 60 0.42 -6.43 -12.28
C LEU A 60 0.34 -5.00 -11.73
N LEU A 61 0.63 -4.00 -12.55
CA LEU A 61 0.50 -2.58 -12.16
C LEU A 61 -0.92 -2.26 -11.75
N LEU A 62 -1.92 -2.67 -12.54
CA LEU A 62 -3.32 -2.49 -12.18
C LEU A 62 -3.69 -3.24 -10.90
N PHE A 63 -3.24 -4.48 -10.76
CA PHE A 63 -3.49 -5.30 -9.57
C PHE A 63 -2.95 -4.64 -8.28
N PHE A 64 -1.67 -4.24 -8.26
CA PHE A 64 -1.09 -3.58 -7.09
C PHE A 64 -1.66 -2.18 -6.87
N PHE A 65 -1.97 -1.44 -7.94
CA PHE A 65 -2.64 -0.14 -7.85
C PHE A 65 -3.99 -0.26 -7.12
N MET A 66 -4.78 -1.29 -7.43
CA MET A 66 -6.05 -1.55 -6.76
C MET A 66 -5.86 -1.85 -5.27
N ILE A 67 -4.87 -2.68 -4.92
CA ILE A 67 -4.55 -3.02 -3.52
C ILE A 67 -4.19 -1.76 -2.73
N PHE A 68 -3.24 -0.96 -3.22
CA PHE A 68 -2.83 0.27 -2.54
C PHE A 68 -3.94 1.33 -2.49
N SER A 69 -4.77 1.42 -3.54
CA SER A 69 -5.92 2.32 -3.54
C SER A 69 -6.97 1.91 -2.51
N ALA A 70 -7.23 0.61 -2.35
CA ALA A 70 -8.13 0.08 -1.33
C ALA A 70 -7.58 0.34 0.09
N LEU A 71 -6.28 0.08 0.31
CA LEU A 71 -5.62 0.38 1.59
C LEU A 71 -5.71 1.87 1.94
N LYS A 72 -5.46 2.74 0.95
CA LYS A 72 -5.56 4.19 1.12
C LYS A 72 -6.98 4.63 1.46
N LEU A 73 -8.00 4.06 0.79
CA LEU A 73 -9.41 4.37 1.09
C LEU A 73 -9.76 3.99 2.54
N ILE A 74 -9.38 2.78 2.97
CA ILE A 74 -9.59 2.33 4.34
C ILE A 74 -8.85 3.22 5.34
N ALA A 75 -7.60 3.60 5.05
CA ALA A 75 -6.81 4.47 5.92
C ALA A 75 -7.42 5.86 6.07
N ASP A 76 -7.90 6.47 4.99
CA ASP A 76 -8.58 7.77 5.04
C ASP A 76 -9.87 7.68 5.87
N THR A 77 -10.70 6.66 5.65
CA THR A 77 -11.93 6.46 6.43
C THR A 77 -11.61 6.23 7.92
N LEU A 78 -10.58 5.44 8.22
CA LEU A 78 -10.15 5.20 9.60
C LEU A 78 -9.67 6.49 10.27
N MET A 79 -8.92 7.32 9.54
CA MET A 79 -8.45 8.62 10.02
C MET A 79 -9.64 9.53 10.33
N GLU A 80 -10.57 9.69 9.39
CA GLU A 80 -11.77 10.52 9.56
C GLU A 80 -12.62 10.06 10.75
N LEU A 81 -12.85 8.75 10.90
CA LEU A 81 -13.56 8.19 12.06
C LEU A 81 -12.82 8.43 13.37
N SER A 82 -11.49 8.29 13.37
CA SER A 82 -10.71 8.54 14.58
C SER A 82 -10.78 10.00 15.01
N LEU A 83 -10.77 10.94 14.06
CA LEU A 83 -10.92 12.36 14.37
C LEU A 83 -12.33 12.66 14.83
N LEU A 84 -13.35 12.06 14.23
CA LEU A 84 -14.74 12.19 14.67
C LEU A 84 -14.92 11.74 16.13
N PHE A 85 -14.30 10.63 16.54
CA PHE A 85 -14.45 10.10 17.90
C PHE A 85 -13.60 10.81 18.95
N PHE A 86 -12.41 11.28 18.58
CA PHE A 86 -11.41 11.72 19.55
C PHE A 86 -11.06 13.21 19.46
N SER A 87 -11.29 13.86 18.32
CA SER A 87 -10.99 15.28 18.10
C SER A 87 -12.15 16.18 18.53
N LYS A 88 -11.80 17.40 18.96
CA LYS A 88 -12.75 18.50 19.16
C LYS A 88 -12.88 19.38 17.91
N ASP A 89 -12.14 19.07 16.85
CA ASP A 89 -12.16 19.82 15.60
C ASP A 89 -13.49 19.57 14.85
N VAL A 90 -14.32 20.62 14.78
CA VAL A 90 -15.61 20.61 14.09
C VAL A 90 -15.47 21.12 12.64
N GLU A 91 -14.40 21.87 12.33
CA GLU A 91 -14.22 22.54 11.03
C GLU A 91 -13.31 21.76 10.06
N GLY A 92 -12.63 20.70 10.53
CA GLY A 92 -11.78 19.84 9.70
C GLY A 92 -10.42 20.44 9.34
N VAL A 93 -9.98 21.44 10.10
CA VAL A 93 -8.68 22.11 9.93
C VAL A 93 -7.53 21.13 10.14
N GLU A 94 -7.69 20.17 11.05
CA GLU A 94 -6.70 19.13 11.31
C GLU A 94 -6.55 18.19 10.12
N LEU A 95 -7.65 17.76 9.51
CA LEU A 95 -7.64 16.89 8.33
C LEU A 95 -6.89 17.54 7.16
N ALA A 96 -7.07 18.84 6.95
CA ALA A 96 -6.35 19.60 5.92
C ALA A 96 -4.84 19.70 6.20
N ASN A 97 -4.45 19.81 7.48
CA ASN A 97 -3.04 19.83 7.88
C ASN A 97 -2.37 18.46 7.72
N LEU A 98 -3.08 17.36 7.95
CA LEU A 98 -2.56 16.00 7.76
C LEU A 98 -2.22 15.69 6.31
N ARG A 99 -3.02 16.20 5.36
CA ARG A 99 -2.75 16.05 3.92
C ARG A 99 -1.39 16.60 3.50
N LYS A 100 -0.80 17.52 4.28
CA LYS A 100 0.56 18.03 4.04
C LYS A 100 1.63 16.96 4.29
N GLY A 101 1.36 15.91 5.07
CA GLY A 101 2.30 14.80 5.35
C GLY A 101 2.46 13.80 4.21
N THR A 102 1.64 13.90 3.16
CA THR A 102 1.61 12.93 2.04
C THR A 102 2.95 12.80 1.30
N TRP A 103 3.82 13.80 1.34
CA TRP A 103 5.15 13.72 0.73
C TRP A 103 6.01 12.59 1.34
N ILE A 104 5.73 12.15 2.56
CA ILE A 104 6.42 11.02 3.22
C ILE A 104 6.23 9.74 2.39
N TYR A 105 5.00 9.48 1.95
CA TYR A 105 4.71 8.34 1.07
C TYR A 105 5.35 8.49 -0.31
N LEU A 106 5.41 9.71 -0.85
CA LEU A 106 6.04 9.96 -2.15
C LEU A 106 7.55 9.71 -2.10
N ALA A 107 8.22 10.13 -1.03
CA ALA A 107 9.63 9.85 -0.81
C ALA A 107 9.88 8.35 -0.63
N GLY A 108 9.03 7.67 0.17
CA GLY A 108 9.11 6.23 0.35
C GLY A 108 8.89 5.43 -0.93
N SER A 109 7.94 5.86 -1.77
CA SER A 109 7.63 5.20 -3.04
C SER A 109 8.69 5.46 -4.11
N ALA A 110 9.32 6.62 -4.11
CA ALA A 110 10.46 6.89 -4.98
C ALA A 110 11.67 6.03 -4.55
N ALA A 111 11.92 5.92 -3.24
CA ALA A 111 12.99 5.08 -2.70
C ALA A 111 12.77 3.59 -3.00
N SER A 112 11.51 3.12 -3.04
CA SER A 112 11.20 1.71 -3.30
C SER A 112 11.65 1.24 -4.69
N LEU A 113 11.78 2.14 -5.67
CA LEU A 113 12.31 1.81 -7.00
C LEU A 113 13.78 1.36 -6.98
N LEU A 114 14.55 1.75 -5.96
CA LEU A 114 15.93 1.27 -5.79
C LEU A 114 15.99 -0.21 -5.36
N PHE A 115 14.86 -0.77 -4.92
CA PHE A 115 14.76 -2.11 -4.35
C PHE A 115 14.00 -3.09 -5.25
N ILE A 116 13.89 -2.85 -6.56
CA ILE A 116 13.20 -3.76 -7.51
C ILE A 116 13.80 -5.18 -7.60
N TRP A 117 14.98 -5.40 -7.03
CA TRP A 117 15.64 -6.71 -6.93
C TRP A 117 15.45 -7.38 -5.57
N MET A 118 14.95 -6.65 -4.58
CA MET A 118 14.81 -7.10 -3.20
C MET A 118 13.42 -6.74 -2.68
N PRO A 119 12.44 -7.68 -2.69
CA PRO A 119 11.06 -7.38 -2.34
C PRO A 119 10.93 -6.89 -0.90
N LEU A 120 11.80 -7.41 -0.01
CA LEU A 120 11.89 -6.97 1.38
C LEU A 120 12.23 -5.48 1.48
N GLY A 121 13.06 -4.94 0.59
CA GLY A 121 13.38 -3.52 0.54
C GLY A 121 12.16 -2.66 0.20
N ILE A 122 11.34 -3.09 -0.77
CA ILE A 122 10.07 -2.43 -1.13
C ILE A 122 9.11 -2.43 0.06
N THR A 123 8.95 -3.58 0.74
CA THR A 123 8.11 -3.71 1.92
C THR A 123 8.59 -2.81 3.06
N VAL A 124 9.90 -2.74 3.32
CA VAL A 124 10.49 -1.86 4.33
C VAL A 124 10.26 -0.38 3.98
N CYS A 125 10.39 0.03 2.71
CA CYS A 125 10.08 1.39 2.29
C CYS A 125 8.60 1.75 2.56
N PHE A 126 7.68 0.84 2.25
CA PHE A 126 6.24 1.06 2.47
C PHE A 126 5.90 1.11 3.97
N LEU A 127 6.33 0.13 4.76
CA LEU A 127 6.08 0.08 6.20
C LEU A 127 6.78 1.23 6.93
N GLY A 128 8.01 1.57 6.52
CA GLY A 128 8.76 2.70 7.06
C GLY A 128 8.06 4.03 6.77
N ALA A 129 7.60 4.27 5.54
CA ALA A 129 6.81 5.45 5.21
C ALA A 129 5.51 5.51 6.01
N THR A 130 4.83 4.37 6.19
CA THR A 130 3.60 4.25 6.97
C THR A 130 3.85 4.61 8.44
N PHE A 131 4.90 4.06 9.03
CA PHE A 131 5.29 4.34 10.41
C PHE A 131 5.67 5.81 10.61
N VAL A 132 6.53 6.36 9.74
CA VAL A 132 6.95 7.77 9.80
C VAL A 132 5.74 8.70 9.61
N TYR A 133 4.83 8.38 8.69
CA TYR A 133 3.59 9.13 8.50
C TYR A 133 2.71 9.05 9.76
N PHE A 134 2.52 7.88 10.34
CA PHE A 134 1.74 7.72 11.58
C PHE A 134 2.33 8.54 12.73
N VAL A 135 3.64 8.50 12.92
CA VAL A 135 4.35 9.34 13.91
C VAL A 135 4.10 10.82 13.61
N PHE A 136 4.25 11.25 12.35
CA PHE A 136 3.95 12.62 11.94
C PHE A 136 2.51 13.04 12.28
N VAL A 137 1.53 12.17 12.03
CA VAL A 137 0.11 12.41 12.39
C VAL A 137 -0.03 12.60 13.89
N VAL A 138 0.48 11.65 14.69
CA VAL A 138 0.39 11.70 16.16
C VAL A 138 0.97 13.00 16.70
N TYR A 139 2.16 13.39 16.25
CA TYR A 139 2.76 14.66 16.65
C TYR A 139 1.90 15.86 16.23
N ARG A 140 1.34 15.86 15.02
CA ARG A 140 0.63 17.04 14.52
C ARG A 140 -0.70 17.33 15.21
N ILE A 141 -1.43 16.29 15.61
CA ILE A 141 -2.75 16.43 16.24
C ILE A 141 -2.63 16.37 17.78
N SER A 142 -1.42 16.15 18.32
CA SER A 142 -1.23 16.08 19.78
C SER A 142 -1.67 17.35 20.52
N ASP A 143 -1.49 18.52 19.90
CA ASP A 143 -1.88 19.82 20.48
C ASP A 143 -3.40 20.06 20.48
N SER A 144 -4.14 19.42 19.55
CA SER A 144 -5.59 19.58 19.40
C SER A 144 -6.41 18.47 20.08
N LEU A 145 -5.74 17.47 20.65
CA LEU A 145 -6.36 16.36 21.37
C LEU A 145 -6.06 16.45 22.87
N SER A 146 -7.01 15.98 23.70
CA SER A 146 -6.69 15.67 25.09
C SER A 146 -5.77 14.44 25.14
N GLY A 147 -5.01 14.26 26.22
CA GLY A 147 -4.17 13.05 26.38
C GLY A 147 -4.96 11.74 26.24
N ALA A 148 -6.21 11.71 26.72
CA ALA A 148 -7.11 10.57 26.56
C ALA A 148 -7.58 10.39 25.09
N GLY A 149 -7.86 11.49 24.38
CA GLY A 149 -8.21 11.46 22.96
C GLY A 149 -7.05 10.97 22.08
N LEU A 150 -5.83 11.41 22.37
CA LEU A 150 -4.62 10.95 21.67
C LEU A 150 -4.37 9.45 21.89
N PHE A 151 -4.48 8.99 23.14
CA PHE A 151 -4.38 7.57 23.47
C PHE A 151 -5.45 6.76 22.73
N GLY A 152 -6.70 7.23 22.74
CA GLY A 152 -7.82 6.62 22.02
C GLY A 152 -7.56 6.50 20.52
N LEU A 153 -7.08 7.57 19.89
CA LEU A 153 -6.74 7.59 18.46
C LEU A 153 -5.65 6.57 18.11
N ILE A 154 -4.57 6.52 18.90
CA ILE A 154 -3.47 5.57 18.68
C ILE A 154 -3.96 4.13 18.85
N PHE A 155 -4.68 3.85 19.94
CA PHE A 155 -5.23 2.53 20.22
C PHE A 155 -6.19 2.08 19.13
N PHE A 156 -7.07 2.98 18.66
CA PHE A 156 -8.03 2.69 17.59
C PHE A 156 -7.34 2.29 16.28
N HIS A 157 -6.30 3.01 15.88
CA HIS A 157 -5.52 2.67 14.68
C HIS A 157 -4.81 1.33 14.80
N ILE A 158 -4.11 1.10 15.92
CA ILE A 158 -3.37 -0.15 16.13
C ILE A 158 -4.34 -1.34 16.18
N ALA A 159 -5.42 -1.23 16.95
CA ALA A 159 -6.42 -2.29 17.09
C ALA A 159 -7.07 -2.64 15.75
N PHE A 160 -7.43 -1.63 14.96
CA PHE A 160 -8.01 -1.83 13.63
C PHE A 160 -7.04 -2.57 12.70
N TRP A 161 -5.80 -2.08 12.55
CA TRP A 161 -4.83 -2.68 11.62
C TRP A 161 -4.38 -4.07 12.07
N CYS A 162 -4.23 -4.31 13.37
CA CYS A 162 -3.94 -5.66 13.89
C CYS A 162 -5.10 -6.63 13.60
N THR A 163 -6.34 -6.20 13.83
CA THR A 163 -7.53 -7.05 13.58
C THR A 163 -7.72 -7.31 12.09
N ALA A 164 -7.57 -6.29 11.25
CA ALA A 164 -7.66 -6.41 9.80
C ALA A 164 -6.58 -7.38 9.26
N ALA A 165 -5.32 -7.21 9.69
CA ALA A 165 -4.24 -8.11 9.32
C ALA A 165 -4.52 -9.55 9.77
N ALA A 166 -4.92 -9.76 11.02
CA ALA A 166 -5.25 -11.09 11.54
C ALA A 166 -6.40 -11.75 10.76
N ALA A 167 -7.47 -11.00 10.47
CA ALA A 167 -8.62 -11.49 9.72
C ALA A 167 -8.25 -11.88 8.28
N THR A 168 -7.49 -11.02 7.59
CA THR A 168 -7.03 -11.30 6.22
C THR A 168 -6.06 -12.48 6.18
N SER A 169 -5.11 -12.57 7.11
CA SER A 169 -4.20 -13.71 7.21
C SER A 169 -4.94 -15.01 7.50
N TYR A 170 -5.91 -14.99 8.43
CA TYR A 170 -6.74 -16.15 8.72
C TYR A 170 -7.54 -16.62 7.51
N ALA A 171 -8.16 -15.69 6.78
CA ALA A 171 -8.87 -15.99 5.53
C ALA A 171 -7.92 -16.62 4.49
N GLY A 172 -6.71 -16.06 4.33
CA GLY A 172 -5.68 -16.58 3.43
C GLY A 172 -5.25 -18.01 3.79
N PHE A 173 -4.95 -18.28 5.07
CA PHE A 173 -4.60 -19.63 5.52
C PHE A 173 -5.74 -20.63 5.30
N ARG A 174 -6.99 -20.21 5.54
CA ARG A 174 -8.15 -21.07 5.31
C ARG A 174 -8.34 -21.40 3.83
N LEU A 175 -8.16 -20.42 2.94
CA LEU A 175 -8.20 -20.63 1.49
C LEU A 175 -7.10 -21.59 1.05
N TYR A 176 -5.85 -21.34 1.48
CA TYR A 176 -4.73 -22.23 1.19
C TYR A 176 -5.00 -23.68 1.64
N ASN A 177 -5.44 -23.87 2.88
CA ASN A 177 -5.77 -25.19 3.41
C ASN A 177 -6.92 -25.87 2.63
N SER A 178 -7.90 -25.09 2.17
CA SER A 178 -9.01 -25.62 1.37
C SER A 178 -8.55 -26.05 -0.02
N LEU A 179 -7.66 -25.30 -0.65
CA LEU A 179 -7.04 -25.66 -1.93
C LEU A 179 -6.18 -26.92 -1.80
N MET A 180 -5.34 -27.01 -0.77
CA MET A 180 -4.51 -28.20 -0.53
C MET A 180 -5.35 -29.46 -0.31
N LYS A 181 -6.49 -29.36 0.39
CA LYS A 181 -7.43 -30.49 0.56
C LYS A 181 -8.15 -30.88 -0.73
N SER A 182 -8.26 -29.99 -1.70
CA SER A 182 -8.93 -30.26 -2.98
C SER A 182 -8.03 -30.95 -4.01
N LEU A 183 -6.71 -30.91 -3.81
CA LEU A 183 -5.76 -31.58 -4.67
C LEU A 183 -5.81 -33.10 -4.40
N PRO A 184 -5.85 -33.94 -5.45
CA PRO A 184 -5.75 -35.39 -5.31
C PRO A 184 -4.28 -35.76 -5.05
N VAL A 185 -3.81 -35.54 -3.82
CA VAL A 185 -2.49 -35.97 -3.31
C VAL A 185 -2.68 -37.15 -2.38
#